data_AF-A0A349PRQ1-F1
#
_entry.id   AF-A0A349PRQ1-F1
#
_cell.length_a   1.000
_cell.length_b   1.000
_cell.length_c   1.000
_cell.angle_alpha   90.00
_cell.angle_beta   90.00
_cell.angle_gamma   90.00
#
_symmetry.space_group_name_H-M   'P 1'
#
loop_
_entity.id
_entity.type
_entity.pdbx_description
1 polymer ?
#
loop_
_entity_poly.entity_id
_entity_poly.type
_entity_poly.pdbx_seq_one_letter_code
_entity_poly.pdbx_strand_id
1 'polypeptide(L)'
;SIEFDGIKNLSGSNSFSLTPKRWIEVTNATGIVSKTGRYGGTFAHKDIAFEFATWLSAEFKFYLIKEFQRLKSDENNRLQLEWNLQRTISKINYRIHTDAIKENLIPKEITSQQSNLVYANEADLLNVALFGITATAWRETNKDTKGNIRDYSSLEQLVVLSNLESINALLIQQGLSQSDRLLQLNKVAITQMKSLVESSVLKKLK
;
A
#
# COMPACT_ATOMS: atom_id res chain seq x y z
N SER A 1 -40.79 1.59 -14.15
CA SER A 1 -41.96 2.23 -13.51
C SER A 1 -43.03 2.39 -14.58
N ILE A 2 -44.31 2.37 -14.19
CA ILE A 2 -45.45 2.48 -15.12
C ILE A 2 -45.32 3.72 -16.03
N GLU A 3 -44.76 4.82 -15.51
CA GLU A 3 -44.56 6.05 -16.29
C GLU A 3 -43.42 5.99 -17.30
N PHE A 4 -42.33 5.25 -17.02
CA PHE A 4 -41.27 5.02 -17.99
C PHE A 4 -41.75 4.17 -19.17
N ASP A 5 -42.56 3.14 -18.90
CA ASP A 5 -43.15 2.30 -19.95
C ASP A 5 -44.14 3.09 -20.81
N GLY A 6 -44.90 4.03 -20.22
CA GLY A 6 -45.73 4.98 -20.96
C GLY A 6 -44.93 5.90 -21.89
N ILE A 7 -43.82 6.47 -21.41
CA ILE A 7 -42.87 7.27 -22.23
C ILE A 7 -42.29 6.42 -23.36
N LYS A 8 -41.83 5.21 -23.04
CA LYS A 8 -41.22 4.27 -24.00
C LYS A 8 -42.20 3.90 -25.11
N ASN A 9 -43.45 3.59 -24.77
CA ASN A 9 -44.48 3.22 -25.75
C ASN A 9 -44.90 4.39 -26.66
N LEU A 10 -44.81 5.63 -26.19
CA LEU A 10 -45.14 6.84 -26.96
C LEU A 10 -43.98 7.36 -27.82
N SER A 11 -42.74 6.96 -27.52
CA SER A 11 -41.50 7.46 -28.15
C SER A 11 -41.39 7.27 -29.67
N GLY A 12 -42.25 6.44 -30.28
CA GLY A 12 -42.33 6.21 -31.72
C GLY A 12 -43.48 6.91 -32.45
N SER A 13 -44.31 7.69 -31.75
CA SER A 13 -45.42 8.44 -32.35
C SER A 13 -44.99 9.82 -32.86
N ASN A 14 -45.48 10.24 -34.03
CA ASN A 14 -45.10 11.52 -34.66
C ASN A 14 -45.39 12.77 -33.80
N SER A 15 -46.25 12.67 -32.78
CA SER A 15 -46.61 13.76 -31.88
C SER A 15 -45.86 13.73 -30.54
N PHE A 16 -45.00 12.73 -30.31
CA PHE A 16 -44.31 12.61 -29.04
C PHE A 16 -43.10 13.54 -28.96
N SER A 17 -43.18 14.47 -28.00
CA SER A 17 -42.06 15.33 -27.60
C SER A 17 -41.85 15.23 -26.10
N LEU A 18 -40.66 14.78 -25.70
CA LEU A 18 -40.21 14.67 -24.32
C LEU A 18 -39.15 15.73 -24.05
N THR A 19 -39.58 16.87 -23.53
CA THR A 19 -38.66 17.93 -23.12
C THR A 19 -37.97 17.55 -21.81
N PRO A 20 -36.74 18.05 -21.54
CA PRO A 20 -36.06 17.80 -20.27
C PRO A 20 -36.89 18.19 -19.04
N LYS A 21 -37.67 19.26 -19.13
CA LYS A 21 -38.60 19.69 -18.07
C LYS A 21 -39.68 18.63 -17.81
N ARG A 22 -40.31 18.11 -18.87
CA ARG A 22 -41.33 17.06 -18.78
C ARG A 22 -40.76 15.76 -18.23
N TRP A 23 -39.53 15.38 -18.62
CA TRP A 23 -38.84 14.22 -18.06
C TRP A 23 -38.64 14.36 -16.55
N ILE A 24 -38.13 15.50 -16.09
CA ILE A 24 -37.91 15.75 -14.65
C ILE A 24 -39.21 15.63 -13.86
N GLU A 25 -40.30 16.24 -14.34
CA GLU A 25 -41.61 16.26 -13.68
C GLU A 25 -42.27 14.87 -13.60
N VAL A 26 -42.16 14.07 -14.67
CA VAL A 26 -42.79 12.75 -14.76
C VAL A 26 -41.99 11.70 -14.01
N THR A 27 -40.65 11.70 -14.12
CA THR A 27 -39.84 10.64 -13.52
C THR A 27 -39.24 11.00 -12.15
N ASN A 28 -39.51 12.20 -11.63
CA ASN A 28 -38.79 12.77 -10.47
C ASN A 28 -37.26 12.66 -10.62
N ALA A 29 -36.75 12.95 -11.82
CA ALA A 29 -35.33 12.80 -12.12
C ALA A 29 -34.48 13.70 -11.20
N THR A 30 -33.51 13.11 -10.49
CA THR A 30 -32.54 13.85 -9.67
C THR A 30 -31.30 14.18 -10.51
N GLY A 31 -30.69 15.34 -10.24
CA GLY A 31 -29.45 15.74 -10.90
C GLY A 31 -29.60 16.35 -12.30
N ILE A 32 -30.82 16.61 -12.79
CA ILE A 32 -31.06 17.41 -14.00
C ILE A 32 -31.97 18.59 -13.63
N VAL A 33 -31.64 19.79 -14.10
CA VAL A 33 -32.37 21.02 -13.82
C VAL A 33 -32.63 21.77 -15.13
N SER A 34 -33.89 22.07 -15.42
CA SER A 34 -34.28 22.84 -16.60
C SER A 34 -34.87 24.19 -16.19
N LYS A 35 -34.23 25.30 -16.59
CA LYS A 35 -34.67 26.67 -16.29
C LYS A 35 -35.05 27.40 -17.57
N THR A 36 -36.11 28.22 -17.53
CA THR A 36 -36.53 29.10 -18.62
C THR A 36 -36.09 30.54 -18.37
N GLY A 37 -35.85 31.32 -19.43
CA GLY A 37 -35.49 32.75 -19.35
C GLY A 37 -34.17 33.09 -20.03
N ARG A 38 -33.71 34.35 -19.90
CA ARG A 38 -32.50 34.89 -20.56
C ARG A 38 -31.19 34.15 -20.18
N TYR A 39 -31.19 33.47 -19.04
CA TYR A 39 -30.11 32.57 -18.59
C TYR A 39 -30.63 31.14 -18.36
N GLY A 40 -31.68 30.78 -19.10
CA GLY A 40 -32.27 29.45 -19.08
C GLY A 40 -31.39 28.42 -19.78
N GLY A 41 -31.67 27.15 -19.51
CA GLY A 41 -30.92 26.01 -20.03
C GLY A 41 -31.23 24.73 -19.26
N THR A 42 -30.78 23.61 -19.80
CA THR A 42 -30.78 22.33 -19.11
C THR A 42 -29.38 22.06 -18.57
N PHE A 43 -29.27 21.93 -17.26
CA PHE A 43 -28.05 21.65 -16.53
C PHE A 43 -28.15 20.27 -15.90
N ALA A 44 -27.01 19.59 -15.74
CA ALA A 44 -26.98 18.29 -15.08
C ALA A 44 -25.79 18.21 -14.11
N HIS A 45 -25.89 17.29 -13.14
CA HIS A 45 -24.75 16.88 -12.33
C HIS A 45 -23.61 16.46 -13.25
N LYS A 46 -22.36 16.73 -12.85
CA LYS A 46 -21.18 16.53 -13.70
C LYS A 46 -21.17 15.13 -14.33
N ASP A 47 -21.45 14.07 -13.56
CA ASP A 47 -21.37 12.68 -14.05
C ASP A 47 -22.43 12.41 -15.13
N ILE A 48 -23.65 12.93 -14.93
CA ILE A 48 -24.74 12.83 -15.92
C ILE A 48 -24.35 13.61 -17.18
N ALA A 49 -23.79 14.80 -17.02
CA ALA A 49 -23.33 15.62 -18.15
C ALA A 49 -22.16 14.94 -18.91
N PHE A 50 -21.22 14.32 -18.21
CA PHE A 50 -20.11 13.55 -18.80
C PHE A 50 -20.64 12.37 -19.62
N GLU A 51 -21.65 11.64 -19.13
CA GLU A 51 -22.27 10.55 -19.88
C GLU A 51 -22.97 11.04 -21.15
N PHE A 52 -23.77 12.13 -21.06
CA PHE A 52 -24.39 12.72 -22.25
C PHE A 52 -23.36 13.22 -23.27
N ALA A 53 -22.31 13.90 -22.80
CA ALA A 53 -21.23 14.38 -23.68
C ALA A 53 -20.46 13.22 -24.33
N THR A 54 -20.25 12.12 -23.61
CA THR A 54 -19.61 10.89 -24.09
C THR A 54 -20.46 10.17 -25.14
N TRP A 55 -21.79 10.19 -24.97
CA TRP A 55 -22.72 9.65 -25.96
C TRP A 55 -22.77 10.53 -27.23
N LEU A 56 -22.76 11.85 -27.06
CA LEU A 56 -22.88 12.81 -28.16
C LEU A 56 -21.59 12.94 -29.00
N SER A 57 -20.41 12.83 -28.37
CA SER A 57 -19.12 13.07 -29.02
C SER A 57 -18.13 11.93 -28.75
N ALA A 58 -17.78 11.21 -29.81
CA ALA A 58 -16.73 10.19 -29.78
C ALA A 58 -15.34 10.79 -29.42
N GLU A 59 -15.08 12.03 -29.81
CA GLU A 59 -13.86 12.76 -29.46
C GLU A 59 -13.79 13.02 -27.95
N PHE A 60 -14.88 13.50 -27.36
CA PHE A 60 -14.95 13.72 -25.92
C PHE A 60 -14.74 12.41 -25.13
N LYS A 61 -15.40 11.33 -25.59
CA LYS A 61 -15.21 9.98 -25.04
C LYS A 61 -13.74 9.55 -25.08
N PHE A 62 -13.08 9.78 -26.22
CA PHE A 62 -11.67 9.44 -26.38
C PHE A 62 -10.77 10.21 -25.41
N TYR A 63 -10.97 11.52 -25.26
CA TYR A 63 -10.21 12.31 -24.29
C TYR A 63 -10.42 11.84 -22.85
N LEU A 64 -11.66 11.52 -22.46
CA LEU A 64 -11.96 11.01 -21.12
C LEU A 64 -11.22 9.69 -20.85
N ILE A 65 -11.21 8.77 -21.82
CA ILE A 65 -10.49 7.49 -21.72
C ILE A 65 -8.97 7.73 -21.63
N LYS A 66 -8.42 8.61 -22.48
CA LYS A 66 -6.99 8.93 -22.48
C LYS A 66 -6.54 9.55 -21.17
N GLU A 67 -7.33 10.48 -20.63
CA GLU A 67 -7.00 11.12 -19.37
C GLU A 67 -7.09 10.15 -18.19
N PHE A 68 -8.09 9.26 -18.19
CA PHE A 68 -8.15 8.18 -17.20
C PHE A 68 -6.93 7.24 -17.27
N GLN A 69 -6.52 6.86 -18.48
CA GLN A 69 -5.31 6.04 -18.69
C GLN A 69 -4.05 6.75 -18.19
N ARG A 70 -3.90 8.05 -18.46
CA ARG A 70 -2.78 8.87 -17.99
C ARG A 70 -2.73 8.95 -16.47
N LEU A 71 -3.87 9.20 -15.82
CA LEU A 71 -3.96 9.21 -14.36
C LEU A 71 -3.57 7.86 -13.76
N LYS A 72 -4.00 6.76 -14.39
CA LYS A 72 -3.62 5.41 -13.96
C LYS A 72 -2.13 5.10 -14.16
N SER A 73 -1.51 5.55 -15.25
CA SER A 73 -0.07 5.38 -15.44
C SER A 73 0.74 6.18 -14.42
N ASP A 74 0.35 7.43 -14.14
CA ASP A 74 1.06 8.30 -13.20
C ASP A 74 0.94 7.76 -11.76
N GLU A 75 -0.25 7.29 -11.37
CA GLU A 75 -0.49 6.61 -10.09
C GLU A 75 0.42 5.38 -9.95
N ASN A 76 0.47 4.52 -10.96
CA ASN A 76 1.29 3.32 -10.94
C ASN A 76 2.80 3.64 -10.88
N ASN A 77 3.27 4.64 -11.65
CA ASN A 77 4.67 5.08 -11.62
C ASN A 77 5.08 5.58 -10.23
N ARG A 78 4.22 6.37 -9.57
CA ARG A 78 4.48 6.86 -8.21
C ARG A 78 4.57 5.70 -7.20
N LEU A 79 3.64 4.75 -7.27
CA LEU A 79 3.64 3.55 -6.41
C LEU A 79 4.89 2.69 -6.62
N GLN A 80 5.31 2.49 -7.88
CA GLN A 80 6.53 1.78 -8.21
C GLN A 80 7.78 2.48 -7.67
N LEU A 81 7.85 3.81 -7.74
CA LEU A 81 8.97 4.59 -7.21
C LEU A 81 9.10 4.42 -5.69
N GLU A 82 7.98 4.52 -4.97
CA GLU A 82 7.94 4.32 -3.52
C GLU A 82 8.38 2.89 -3.14
N TRP A 83 7.87 1.89 -3.85
CA TRP A 83 8.25 0.49 -3.61
C TRP A 83 9.72 0.20 -3.95
N ASN A 84 10.26 0.80 -5.02
CA ASN A 84 11.66 0.69 -5.38
C ASN A 84 12.57 1.36 -4.34
N LEU A 85 12.16 2.51 -3.80
CA LEU A 85 12.89 3.21 -2.75
C LEU A 85 12.95 2.37 -1.47
N GLN A 86 11.82 1.83 -1.02
CA GLN A 86 11.77 0.94 0.16
C GLN A 86 12.71 -0.26 0.01
N ARG A 87 12.66 -0.97 -1.13
CA ARG A 87 13.56 -2.11 -1.38
C ARG A 87 15.03 -1.71 -1.44
N THR A 88 15.34 -0.55 -1.99
CA THR A 88 16.71 -0.04 -2.06
C THR A 88 17.26 0.27 -0.67
N ILE A 89 16.47 0.94 0.17
CA ILE A 89 16.82 1.21 1.57
C ILE A 89 17.04 -0.10 2.33
N SER A 90 16.13 -1.08 2.22
CA SER A 90 16.31 -2.38 2.88
C SER A 90 17.59 -3.11 2.43
N LYS A 91 17.94 -3.07 1.13
CA LYS A 91 19.20 -3.66 0.63
C LYS A 91 20.44 -2.95 1.18
N ILE A 92 20.42 -1.61 1.25
CA ILE A 92 21.50 -0.81 1.82
C ILE A 92 21.67 -1.16 3.30
N ASN A 93 20.57 -1.21 4.06
CA ASN A 93 20.56 -1.56 5.47
C ASN A 93 21.14 -2.95 5.73
N TYR A 94 20.73 -3.95 4.94
CA TYR A 94 21.28 -5.30 5.04
C TYR A 94 22.79 -5.35 4.79
N ARG A 95 23.28 -4.56 3.82
CA ARG A 95 24.71 -4.47 3.52
C ARG A 95 25.49 -3.81 4.66
N ILE A 96 25.01 -2.69 5.19
CA ILE A 96 25.63 -2.00 6.34
C ILE A 96 25.71 -2.94 7.55
N HIS A 97 24.65 -3.69 7.82
CA HIS A 97 24.62 -4.68 8.91
C HIS A 97 25.62 -5.81 8.70
N THR A 98 25.64 -6.39 7.49
CA THR A 98 26.57 -7.48 7.14
C THR A 98 28.02 -7.03 7.24
N ASP A 99 28.32 -5.81 6.77
CA ASP A 99 29.66 -5.22 6.81
C ASP A 99 30.08 -4.96 8.27
N ALA A 100 29.19 -4.41 9.11
CA ALA A 100 29.49 -4.18 10.53
C ALA A 100 29.81 -5.48 11.30
N ILE A 101 29.07 -6.58 11.03
CA ILE A 101 29.38 -7.90 11.59
C ILE A 101 30.76 -8.36 11.11
N LYS A 102 31.03 -8.26 9.81
CA LYS A 102 32.28 -8.73 9.22
C LYS A 102 33.50 -7.98 9.73
N GLU A 103 33.39 -6.67 9.94
CA GLU A 103 34.50 -5.83 10.35
C GLU A 103 34.80 -5.91 11.85
N ASN A 104 33.79 -6.12 12.69
CA ASN A 104 33.91 -5.99 14.15
C ASN A 104 33.77 -7.31 14.91
N LEU A 105 33.02 -8.28 14.36
CA LEU A 105 32.71 -9.54 15.07
C LEU A 105 33.41 -10.76 14.47
N ILE A 106 33.91 -10.69 13.23
CA ILE A 106 34.59 -11.79 12.54
C ILE A 106 36.11 -11.51 12.55
N PRO A 107 36.91 -12.27 13.32
CA PRO A 107 38.36 -12.20 13.24
C PRO A 107 38.87 -12.65 11.86
N LYS A 108 39.99 -12.09 11.40
CA LYS A 108 40.56 -12.34 10.05
C LYS A 108 40.89 -13.81 9.73
N GLU A 109 40.97 -14.68 10.74
CA GLU A 109 41.45 -16.06 10.64
C GLU A 109 40.41 -17.12 11.01
N ILE A 110 39.11 -16.85 10.82
CA ILE A 110 38.07 -17.87 11.08
C ILE A 110 37.62 -18.59 9.81
N THR A 111 37.26 -19.87 9.97
CA THR A 111 36.71 -20.70 8.88
C THR A 111 35.33 -20.20 8.46
N SER A 112 34.92 -20.49 7.22
CA SER A 112 33.58 -20.12 6.72
C SER A 112 32.44 -20.70 7.57
N GLN A 113 32.62 -21.87 8.17
CA GLN A 113 31.64 -22.47 9.09
C GLN A 113 31.48 -21.64 10.37
N GLN A 114 32.58 -21.18 10.97
CA GLN A 114 32.56 -20.32 12.15
C GLN A 114 31.94 -18.94 11.84
N SER A 115 32.24 -18.39 10.66
CA SER A 115 31.61 -17.15 10.19
C SER A 115 30.09 -17.29 10.05
N ASN A 116 29.61 -18.40 9.46
CA ASN A 116 28.18 -18.68 9.34
C ASN A 116 27.48 -18.79 10.71
N LEU A 117 28.15 -19.36 11.72
CA LEU A 117 27.61 -19.43 13.08
C LEU A 117 27.44 -18.05 13.73
N VAL A 118 28.40 -17.14 13.52
CA VAL A 118 28.31 -15.75 14.00
C VAL A 118 27.14 -15.03 13.33
N TYR A 119 26.99 -15.16 12.00
CA TYR A 119 25.86 -14.58 11.29
C TYR A 119 24.51 -15.15 11.77
N ALA A 120 24.41 -16.46 11.99
CA ALA A 120 23.20 -17.09 12.50
C ALA A 120 22.84 -16.59 13.91
N ASN A 121 23.83 -16.46 14.79
CA ASN A 121 23.65 -15.94 16.14
C ASN A 121 23.17 -14.48 16.14
N GLU A 122 23.76 -13.62 15.32
CA GLU A 122 23.32 -12.23 15.18
C GLU A 122 21.91 -12.11 14.56
N ALA A 123 21.55 -12.99 13.62
CA ALA A 123 20.18 -13.06 13.10
C ALA A 123 19.18 -13.51 14.18
N ASP A 124 19.55 -14.47 15.03
CA ASP A 124 18.72 -14.91 16.15
C ASP A 124 18.56 -13.84 17.22
N LEU A 125 19.58 -13.02 17.48
CA LEU A 125 19.46 -11.86 18.38
C LEU A 125 18.35 -10.89 17.92
N LEU A 126 18.25 -10.64 16.61
CA LEU A 126 17.18 -9.80 16.06
C LEU A 126 15.81 -10.48 16.18
N ASN A 127 15.73 -11.80 15.95
CA ASN A 127 14.50 -12.56 16.12
C ASN A 127 14.03 -12.54 17.58
N VAL A 128 14.94 -12.72 18.53
CA VAL A 128 14.64 -12.65 19.96
C VAL A 128 14.24 -11.24 20.37
N ALA A 129 14.90 -10.20 19.84
CA ALA A 129 14.55 -8.81 20.13
C ALA A 129 13.10 -8.46 19.73
N LEU A 130 12.59 -9.00 18.62
CA LEU A 130 11.25 -8.69 18.13
C LEU A 130 10.18 -9.71 18.55
N PHE A 131 10.46 -11.00 18.41
CA PHE A 131 9.50 -12.10 18.60
C PHE A 131 9.67 -12.85 19.92
N GLY A 132 10.78 -12.64 20.64
CA GLY A 132 11.09 -13.37 21.87
C GLY A 132 11.50 -14.84 21.66
N ILE A 133 11.72 -15.26 20.41
CA ILE A 133 12.06 -16.64 20.05
C ILE A 133 13.20 -16.68 19.03
N THR A 134 13.98 -17.76 19.05
CA THR A 134 15.02 -18.04 18.04
C THR A 134 14.40 -18.68 16.79
N ALA A 135 15.13 -18.68 15.68
CA ALA A 135 14.72 -19.34 14.45
C ALA A 135 14.51 -20.85 14.67
N THR A 136 15.33 -21.48 15.52
CA THR A 136 15.21 -22.90 15.86
C THR A 136 13.93 -23.17 16.66
N ALA A 137 13.66 -22.38 17.70
CA ALA A 137 12.44 -22.51 18.51
C ALA A 137 11.17 -22.28 17.67
N TRP A 138 11.21 -21.35 16.71
CA TRP A 138 10.12 -21.13 15.77
C TRP A 138 9.88 -22.35 14.86
N ARG A 139 10.95 -22.96 14.32
CA ARG A 139 10.81 -24.19 13.49
C ARG A 139 10.27 -25.37 14.30
N GLU A 140 10.67 -25.52 15.55
CA GLU A 140 10.19 -26.58 16.43
C GLU A 140 8.70 -26.46 16.76
N THR A 141 8.21 -25.22 16.88
CA THR A 141 6.79 -24.94 17.10
C THR A 141 5.95 -24.98 15.83
N ASN A 142 6.58 -24.82 14.65
CA ASN A 142 5.89 -24.74 13.35
C ASN A 142 6.36 -25.83 12.36
N LYS A 143 6.46 -27.08 12.81
CA LYS A 143 7.01 -28.22 12.04
C LYS A 143 6.28 -28.52 10.73
N ASP A 144 4.98 -28.21 10.65
CA ASP A 144 4.16 -28.47 9.47
C ASP A 144 4.15 -27.32 8.45
N THR A 145 4.82 -26.20 8.77
CA THR A 145 4.87 -25.03 7.90
C THR A 145 6.16 -24.99 7.09
N LYS A 146 6.06 -24.60 5.81
CA LYS A 146 7.22 -24.42 4.94
C LYS A 146 7.67 -22.96 4.99
N GLY A 147 8.90 -22.71 5.40
CA GLY A 147 9.50 -21.37 5.36
C GLY A 147 10.24 -21.03 6.64
N ASN A 148 10.45 -19.73 6.87
CA ASN A 148 11.03 -19.18 8.08
C ASN A 148 10.11 -18.13 8.72
N ILE A 149 10.44 -17.69 9.94
CA ILE A 149 9.64 -16.72 10.70
C ILE A 149 9.32 -15.43 9.93
N ARG A 150 10.21 -14.96 9.04
CA ARG A 150 10.00 -13.75 8.23
C ARG A 150 8.90 -13.95 7.18
N ASP A 151 8.75 -15.16 6.64
CA ASP A 151 7.72 -15.48 5.63
C ASP A 151 6.30 -15.39 6.21
N TYR A 152 6.18 -15.57 7.53
CA TYR A 152 4.92 -15.51 8.28
C TYR A 152 4.76 -14.23 9.11
N SER A 153 5.69 -13.28 8.96
CA SER A 153 5.65 -12.00 9.69
C SER A 153 4.75 -10.98 9.00
N SER A 154 4.13 -10.10 9.78
CA SER A 154 3.38 -8.97 9.24
C SER A 154 4.31 -7.95 8.58
N LEU A 155 3.76 -7.09 7.71
CA LEU A 155 4.55 -6.02 7.07
C LEU A 155 5.22 -5.11 8.11
N GLU A 156 4.51 -4.79 9.19
CA GLU A 156 5.01 -3.99 10.30
C GLU A 156 6.21 -4.65 10.97
N GLN A 157 6.12 -5.97 11.23
CA GLN A 157 7.21 -6.74 11.82
C GLN A 157 8.44 -6.77 10.92
N LEU A 158 8.25 -6.92 9.60
CA LEU A 158 9.35 -6.89 8.62
C LEU A 158 10.04 -5.51 8.57
N VAL A 159 9.28 -4.42 8.68
CA VAL A 159 9.82 -3.06 8.76
C VAL A 159 10.65 -2.88 10.02
N VAL A 160 10.13 -3.31 11.18
CA VAL A 160 10.87 -3.23 12.44
C VAL A 160 12.15 -4.07 12.37
N LEU A 161 12.11 -5.31 11.85
CA LEU A 161 13.30 -6.13 11.65
C LEU A 161 14.39 -5.41 10.85
N SER A 162 14.04 -4.82 9.71
CA SER A 162 15.00 -4.11 8.86
C SER A 162 15.63 -2.89 9.58
N ASN A 163 14.85 -2.25 10.45
CA ASN A 163 15.36 -1.16 11.27
C ASN A 163 16.29 -1.66 12.38
N LEU A 164 15.93 -2.76 13.05
CA LEU A 164 16.77 -3.40 14.06
C LEU A 164 18.12 -3.88 13.47
N GLU A 165 18.15 -4.38 12.23
CA GLU A 165 19.39 -4.70 11.51
C GLU A 165 20.32 -3.47 11.44
N SER A 166 19.78 -2.31 11.07
CA SER A 166 20.53 -1.06 10.93
C SER A 166 21.05 -0.54 12.29
N ILE A 167 20.21 -0.59 13.32
CA ILE A 167 20.58 -0.17 14.68
C ILE A 167 21.62 -1.12 15.25
N ASN A 168 21.45 -2.44 15.08
CA ASN A 168 22.41 -3.41 15.57
C ASN A 168 23.80 -3.19 14.95
N ALA A 169 23.88 -2.83 13.66
CA ALA A 169 25.13 -2.47 12.99
C ALA A 169 25.85 -1.30 13.71
N LEU A 170 25.11 -0.25 14.06
CA LEU A 170 25.66 0.90 14.79
C LEU A 170 26.12 0.50 16.19
N LEU A 171 25.33 -0.30 16.91
CA LEU A 171 25.70 -0.73 18.27
C LEU A 171 26.93 -1.65 18.27
N ILE A 172 27.11 -2.46 17.23
CA ILE A 172 28.32 -3.25 17.01
C ILE A 172 29.54 -2.34 16.83
N GLN A 173 29.43 -1.29 16.00
CA GLN A 173 30.52 -0.31 15.79
C GLN A 173 30.86 0.47 17.06
N GLN A 174 29.88 0.69 17.94
CA GLN A 174 30.09 1.30 19.26
C GLN A 174 30.72 0.34 20.29
N GLY A 175 30.95 -0.93 19.92
CA GLY A 175 31.58 -1.92 20.79
C GLY A 175 30.68 -2.47 21.90
N LEU A 176 29.35 -2.33 21.78
CA LEU A 176 28.44 -2.85 22.80
C LEU A 176 28.39 -4.39 22.82
N SER A 177 28.31 -4.95 24.02
CA SER A 177 28.14 -6.39 24.21
C SER A 177 26.84 -6.88 23.59
N GLN A 178 26.80 -8.15 23.18
CA GLN A 178 25.61 -8.76 22.60
C GLN A 178 24.38 -8.66 23.53
N SER A 179 24.60 -8.80 24.85
CA SER A 179 23.53 -8.70 25.85
C SER A 179 22.95 -7.28 25.94
N ASP A 180 23.81 -6.26 25.97
CA ASP A 180 23.37 -4.86 26.01
C ASP A 180 22.64 -4.47 24.74
N ARG A 181 23.13 -4.94 23.58
CA ARG A 181 22.49 -4.74 22.28
C ARG A 181 21.08 -5.33 22.27
N LEU A 182 20.91 -6.56 22.74
CA LEU A 182 19.59 -7.21 22.81
C LEU A 182 18.58 -6.40 23.61
N LEU A 183 18.97 -5.89 24.79
CA LEU A 183 18.09 -5.08 25.63
C LEU A 183 17.68 -3.77 24.94
N GLN A 184 18.61 -3.10 24.27
CA GLN A 184 18.31 -1.87 23.54
C GLN A 184 17.42 -2.13 22.32
N LEU A 185 17.74 -3.17 21.54
CA LEU A 185 16.98 -3.55 20.35
C LEU A 185 15.56 -3.97 20.71
N ASN A 186 15.35 -4.70 21.81
CA ASN A 186 14.01 -5.06 22.26
C ASN A 186 13.18 -3.83 22.68
N LYS A 187 13.78 -2.87 23.41
CA LYS A 187 13.11 -1.59 23.73
C LYS A 187 12.69 -0.86 22.48
N VAL A 188 13.60 -0.74 21.51
CA VAL A 188 13.31 -0.10 20.21
C VAL A 188 12.20 -0.86 19.47
N ALA A 189 12.25 -2.19 19.42
CA ALA A 189 11.26 -3.01 18.76
C ALA A 189 9.85 -2.79 19.34
N ILE A 190 9.73 -2.76 20.67
CA ILE A 190 8.46 -2.49 21.37
C ILE A 190 7.93 -1.10 21.02
N THR A 191 8.78 -0.07 21.09
CA THR A 191 8.39 1.31 20.76
C THR A 191 7.91 1.42 19.32
N GLN A 192 8.66 0.86 18.36
CA GLN A 192 8.31 0.92 16.94
C GLN A 192 7.05 0.13 16.62
N MET A 193 6.89 -1.08 17.16
CA MET A 193 5.67 -1.87 16.96
C MET A 193 4.44 -1.15 17.51
N LYS A 194 4.55 -0.52 18.69
CA LYS A 194 3.45 0.27 19.26
C LYS A 194 3.07 1.43 18.33
N SER A 195 4.05 2.20 17.86
CA SER A 195 3.79 3.32 16.94
C SER A 195 3.20 2.87 15.60
N LEU A 196 3.66 1.74 15.04
CA LEU A 196 3.17 1.24 13.76
C LEU A 196 1.74 0.70 13.85
N VAL A 197 1.41 -0.01 14.93
CA VAL A 197 0.05 -0.55 15.20
C VAL A 197 -0.95 0.58 15.48
N GLU A 198 -0.51 1.64 16.16
CA GLU A 198 -1.33 2.83 16.43
C GLU A 198 -1.48 3.73 15.18
N SER A 199 -0.56 3.63 14.21
CA SER A 199 -0.61 4.44 12.99
C SER A 199 -1.77 4.03 12.07
N SER A 200 -2.61 5.01 11.71
CA SER A 200 -3.73 4.83 10.78
C SER A 200 -3.30 4.65 9.32
N VAL A 201 -2.04 4.93 9.01
CA VAL A 201 -1.46 4.89 7.65
C VAL A 201 -1.32 3.44 7.17
N LEU A 202 -0.86 2.52 8.03
CA LEU A 202 -0.74 1.10 7.68
C LEU A 202 -2.09 0.39 7.52
N LYS A 203 -3.14 0.86 8.23
CA LYS A 203 -4.51 0.37 8.03
C LYS A 203 -5.06 0.67 6.62
N LYS A 204 -4.52 1.66 5.91
CA LYS A 204 -4.92 2.00 4.53
C LYS A 204 -4.13 1.24 3.45
N LEU A 205 -3.04 0.55 3.83
CA LEU A 205 -2.21 -0.27 2.94
C LEU A 205 -2.60 -1.76 2.94
N LYS A 206 -3.53 -2.17 3.81
CA LYS A 206 -4.13 -3.51 3.85
C LYS A 206 -5.33 -3.61 2.91
#